data_AF-A0A8J2UJG6-F1
#
_entry.id   AF-A0A8J2UJG6-F1
#
_cell.length_a   1.000
_cell.length_b   1.000
_cell.length_c   1.000
_cell.angle_alpha   90.00
_cell.angle_beta   90.00
_cell.angle_gamma   90.00
#
_symmetry.space_group_name_H-M   'P 1'
#
loop_
_entity.id
_entity.type
_entity.pdbx_description
1 polymer ?
#
loop_
_entity_poly.entity_id
_entity_poly.type
_entity_poly.pdbx_seq_one_letter_code
_entity_poly.pdbx_strand_id
1 'polypeptide(L)'
;MEARETLRLIRQGGPFPYEKDGSVFGNYERVLPQQKRGYYREFTVKTPRARNRGARRLVTGGAPRSTAEIYYTADHYRSFRRVIEQEYRR
;
A
#
# COMPACT_ATOMS: atom_id res chain seq x y z
N MET A 1 6.09 -5.21 -11.75
CA MET A 1 6.56 -3.80 -11.90
C MET A 1 5.60 -2.80 -11.26
N GLU A 2 4.32 -3.15 -11.16
CA GLU A 2 3.22 -2.32 -10.72
C GLU A 2 3.37 -1.85 -9.26
N ALA A 3 3.86 -2.72 -8.37
CA ALA A 3 4.15 -2.31 -6.99
C ALA A 3 5.26 -1.24 -6.90
N ARG A 4 6.28 -1.30 -7.77
CA ARG A 4 7.34 -0.26 -7.85
C ARG A 4 6.74 1.07 -8.28
N GLU A 5 5.85 1.04 -9.25
CA GLU A 5 5.18 2.23 -9.73
C GLU A 5 4.29 2.86 -8.66
N THR A 6 3.51 2.04 -7.93
CA THR A 6 2.74 2.54 -6.78
C THR A 6 3.65 3.16 -5.71
N LEU A 7 4.80 2.55 -5.41
CA LEU A 7 5.79 3.12 -4.48
C LEU A 7 6.35 4.46 -4.98
N ARG A 8 6.62 4.59 -6.28
CA ARG A 8 7.06 5.85 -6.90
C ARG A 8 6.01 6.95 -6.70
N LEU A 9 4.73 6.66 -6.97
CA LEU A 9 3.63 7.59 -6.76
C LEU A 9 3.46 7.99 -5.29
N ILE A 10 3.59 7.04 -4.35
CA ILE A 10 3.52 7.34 -2.91
C ILE A 10 4.58 8.36 -2.50
N ARG A 11 5.83 8.19 -2.97
CA ARG A 11 6.92 9.14 -2.68
C ARG A 11 6.66 10.52 -3.28
N GLN A 12 6.09 10.56 -4.48
CA GLN A 12 5.74 11.81 -5.18
C GLN A 12 4.49 12.49 -4.61
N GLY A 13 3.69 11.78 -3.81
CA GLY A 13 2.42 12.29 -3.29
C GLY A 13 1.27 12.21 -4.28
N GLY A 14 1.37 11.34 -5.30
CA GLY A 14 0.40 11.20 -6.37
C GLY A 14 0.84 11.89 -7.67
N PRO A 15 -0.08 12.12 -8.62
CA PRO A 15 -1.51 11.79 -8.56
C PRO A 15 -1.74 10.28 -8.46
N PHE A 16 -2.78 9.87 -7.73
CA PHE A 16 -3.11 8.45 -7.58
C PHE A 16 -4.21 8.02 -8.55
N PRO A 17 -4.12 6.81 -9.14
CA PRO A 17 -5.04 6.37 -10.18
C PRO A 17 -6.41 5.93 -9.66
N TYR A 18 -6.57 5.70 -8.36
CA TYR A 18 -7.84 5.28 -7.76
C TYR A 18 -8.21 6.17 -6.58
N GLU A 19 -9.49 6.49 -6.45
CA GLU A 19 -10.02 7.40 -5.40
C GLU A 19 -9.69 6.94 -3.96
N LYS A 20 -9.54 5.63 -3.74
CA LYS A 20 -9.21 5.08 -2.43
C LYS A 20 -7.73 5.14 -2.08
N ASP A 21 -6.86 5.42 -3.04
CA ASP A 21 -5.42 5.46 -2.81
C ASP A 21 -5.07 6.66 -1.89
N GLY A 22 -4.36 6.37 -0.80
CA GLY A 22 -4.06 7.33 0.26
C GLY A 22 -5.09 7.38 1.39
N SER A 23 -6.20 6.65 1.28
CA SER A 23 -7.19 6.53 2.36
C SER A 23 -6.60 5.79 3.57
N VAL A 24 -7.13 6.08 4.76
CA VAL A 24 -6.74 5.40 6.00
C VAL A 24 -7.09 3.92 5.92
N PHE A 25 -6.11 3.06 6.19
CA PHE A 25 -6.31 1.64 6.40
C PHE A 25 -6.55 1.38 7.89
N GLY A 26 -7.68 0.76 8.23
CA GLY A 26 -8.14 0.62 9.62
C GLY A 26 -7.41 -0.47 10.42
N ASN A 27 -6.83 -1.48 9.77
CA ASN A 27 -6.24 -2.66 10.42
C ASN A 27 -7.18 -3.31 11.46
N TYR A 28 -8.46 -3.48 11.12
CA TYR A 28 -9.49 -3.96 12.05
C TYR A 28 -9.28 -5.43 12.46
N GLU A 29 -8.79 -6.24 11.53
CA GLU A 29 -8.42 -7.64 11.72
C GLU A 29 -7.07 -7.80 12.44
N ARG A 30 -6.37 -6.68 12.72
CA ARG A 30 -5.11 -6.61 13.48
C ARG A 30 -3.99 -7.51 12.92
N VAL A 31 -3.96 -7.66 11.60
CA VAL A 31 -2.92 -8.45 10.91
C VAL A 31 -1.58 -7.71 10.88
N LEU A 32 -1.62 -6.37 10.85
CA LEU A 32 -0.43 -5.52 11.02
C LEU A 32 -0.24 -5.14 12.49
N PRO A 33 0.97 -4.70 12.91
CA PRO A 33 1.20 -4.19 14.25
C PRO A 33 0.18 -3.13 14.68
N GLN A 34 -0.20 -3.13 15.97
CA GLN A 34 -1.16 -2.16 16.48
C GLN A 34 -0.55 -0.77 16.54
N GLN A 35 -1.26 0.21 15.98
CA GLN A 35 -0.85 1.61 15.90
C GLN A 35 -2.06 2.52 16.06
N LYS A 36 -1.80 3.81 16.32
CA LYS A 36 -2.85 4.83 16.41
C LYS A 36 -3.67 4.93 15.10
N ARG A 37 -4.94 5.32 15.20
CA ARG A 37 -5.80 5.54 14.03
C ARG A 37 -5.15 6.54 13.06
N GLY A 38 -5.22 6.24 11.76
CA GLY A 38 -4.62 7.08 10.71
C GLY A 38 -3.13 6.84 10.48
N TYR A 39 -2.51 5.91 11.21
CA TYR A 39 -1.12 5.50 11.00
C TYR A 39 -0.92 4.78 9.66
N TYR A 40 -1.86 3.92 9.28
CA TYR A 40 -1.78 3.16 8.03
C TYR A 40 -2.60 3.79 6.92
N ARG A 41 -2.08 3.74 5.69
CA ARG A 41 -2.78 4.14 4.46
C ARG A 41 -2.67 3.07 3.39
N GLU A 42 -3.72 2.91 2.60
CA GLU A 42 -3.76 1.91 1.51
C GLU A 42 -3.54 2.54 0.13
N PHE A 43 -2.91 1.77 -0.76
CA PHE A 43 -2.67 2.14 -2.16
C PHE A 43 -2.85 0.93 -3.06
N THR A 44 -3.49 1.14 -4.20
CA THR A 44 -3.77 0.08 -5.16
C THR A 44 -2.50 -0.30 -5.93
N VAL A 45 -2.22 -1.59 -5.98
CA VAL A 45 -1.25 -2.14 -6.93
C VAL A 45 -2.03 -2.66 -8.13
N LYS A 46 -1.85 -2.02 -9.29
CA LYS A 46 -2.59 -2.37 -10.49
C LYS A 46 -2.38 -3.85 -10.82
N THR A 47 -3.48 -4.56 -11.08
CA THR A 47 -3.44 -5.92 -11.63
C THR A 47 -3.60 -5.80 -13.14
N PRO A 48 -2.65 -6.29 -13.96
CA PRO A 48 -2.77 -6.22 -15.41
C PRO A 48 -4.11 -6.78 -15.90
N ARG A 49 -4.75 -6.08 -16.84
CA ARG A 49 -6.06 -6.42 -17.44
C ARG A 49 -7.27 -6.36 -16.50
N ALA A 50 -7.10 -6.09 -15.21
CA ALA A 50 -8.23 -5.88 -14.32
C ALA A 50 -8.92 -4.54 -14.64
N ARG A 51 -10.26 -4.56 -14.74
CA ARG A 51 -11.10 -3.36 -14.91
C ARG A 51 -11.42 -2.66 -13.58
N ASN A 52 -11.12 -3.32 -12.47
CA ASN A 52 -11.29 -2.81 -11.11
C ASN A 52 -9.93 -2.69 -10.40
N ARG A 53 -9.94 -2.30 -9.13
CA ARG A 53 -8.73 -2.19 -8.29
C ARG A 53 -8.00 -3.52 -8.08
N GLY A 54 -8.62 -4.66 -8.39
CA GLY A 54 -8.10 -5.99 -8.04
C GLY A 54 -7.93 -6.20 -6.54
N ALA A 55 -7.22 -7.26 -6.16
CA ALA A 55 -6.99 -7.63 -4.75
C ALA A 55 -5.66 -7.09 -4.17
N ARG A 56 -4.77 -6.59 -5.01
CA ARG A 56 -3.38 -6.26 -4.62
C ARG A 56 -3.28 -4.85 -4.06
N ARG A 57 -2.62 -4.69 -2.91
CA ARG A 57 -2.44 -3.39 -2.25
C ARG A 57 -1.05 -3.27 -1.64
N LEU A 58 -0.60 -2.02 -1.53
CA LEU A 58 0.42 -1.62 -0.56
C LEU A 58 -0.27 -0.91 0.60
N VAL A 59 0.22 -1.16 1.81
CA VAL A 59 -0.16 -0.42 3.01
C VAL A 59 1.10 0.23 3.57
N THR A 60 1.11 1.55 3.69
CA THR A 60 2.23 2.29 4.28
C THR A 60 1.93 2.71 5.71
N GLY A 61 2.95 2.64 6.57
CA GLY A 61 2.90 3.10 7.95
C GLY A 61 3.59 4.45 8.16
N GLY A 62 3.06 5.22 9.10
CA GLY A 62 3.67 6.45 9.60
C GLY A 62 3.05 7.73 9.04
N ALA A 63 3.90 8.74 8.83
CA ALA A 63 3.47 10.02 8.28
C ALA A 63 2.95 9.89 6.83
N PRO A 64 2.09 10.79 6.35
CA PRO A 64 1.72 10.83 4.93
C PRO A 64 2.97 10.82 4.04
N ARG A 65 2.94 10.04 2.94
CA ARG A 65 4.06 9.80 2.01
C ARG A 65 5.27 9.04 2.57
N SER A 66 5.22 8.59 3.83
CA SER A 66 6.23 7.70 4.39
C SER A 66 6.29 6.38 3.61
N THR A 67 7.52 5.93 3.36
CA THR A 67 7.84 4.59 2.82
C THR A 67 8.73 3.79 3.77
N ALA A 68 8.86 4.24 5.03
CA ALA A 68 9.70 3.59 6.04
C ALA A 68 9.15 2.21 6.46
N GLU A 69 7.83 2.05 6.41
CA GLU A 69 7.13 0.81 6.71
C GLU A 69 6.12 0.55 5.61
N ILE A 70 6.32 -0.54 4.87
CA ILE A 70 5.48 -0.93 3.73
C ILE A 70 5.10 -2.40 3.87
N TYR A 71 3.83 -2.69 3.68
CA TYR A 71 3.31 -4.04 3.57
C TYR A 71 2.63 -4.24 2.24
N TYR A 72 2.80 -5.41 1.65
CA TYR A 72 2.11 -5.84 0.43
C TYR A 72 1.11 -6.94 0.75
N THR A 73 -0.09 -6.84 0.22
CA THR A 73 -1.09 -7.91 0.18
C THR A 73 -1.43 -8.23 -1.26
N ALA A 74 -1.54 -9.52 -1.57
CA ALA A 74 -1.99 -10.00 -2.88
C ALA A 74 -3.45 -10.49 -2.87
N ASP A 75 -4.05 -10.60 -1.69
CA ASP A 75 -5.24 -11.38 -1.39
C ASP A 75 -6.31 -10.56 -0.64
N HIS A 76 -6.35 -9.25 -0.94
CA HIS A 76 -7.35 -8.34 -0.39
C HIS A 76 -7.33 -8.28 1.14
N TYR A 77 -6.15 -7.94 1.68
CA TYR A 77 -5.87 -7.72 3.11
C TYR A 77 -5.93 -8.97 4.01
N ARG A 78 -6.10 -10.17 3.44
CA ARG A 78 -6.12 -11.43 4.22
C ARG A 78 -4.75 -11.80 4.77
N SER A 79 -3.68 -11.51 4.03
CA SER A 79 -2.30 -11.70 4.48
C SER A 79 -1.40 -10.57 3.99
N PHE A 80 -0.29 -10.36 4.71
CA PHE A 80 0.67 -9.32 4.41
C PHE A 80 2.10 -9.85 4.41
N ARG A 81 2.90 -9.30 3.51
CA ARG A 81 4.36 -9.42 3.52
C ARG A 81 4.95 -8.04 3.74
N ARG A 82 5.86 -7.92 4.70
CA ARG A 82 6.66 -6.71 4.84
C ARG A 82 7.57 -6.57 3.63
N VAL A 83 7.59 -5.38 3.05
CA VAL A 83 8.44 -5.02 1.93
C VAL A 83 9.65 -4.28 2.51
N ILE A 84 10.85 -4.76 2.20
CA ILE A 84 12.06 -3.97 2.45
C ILE A 84 12.38 -3.18 1.20
N GLU A 85 12.56 -1.86 1.33
CA GLU A 85 12.67 -0.95 0.19
C GLU A 85 13.78 -1.36 -0.82
N GLN A 86 14.84 -2.01 -0.33
CA GLN A 86 15.92 -2.54 -1.17
C GLN A 86 15.42 -3.51 -2.26
N GLU A 87 14.35 -4.28 -2.01
CA GLU A 87 13.72 -5.20 -2.99
C GLU A 87 13.17 -4.47 -4.22
N TYR A 88 12.98 -3.15 -4.12
CA TYR A 88 12.31 -2.33 -5.12
C TYR A 88 13.19 -1.20 -5.68
N ARG A 89 14.48 -1.14 -5.31
CA ARG A 89 15.46 -0.16 -5.84
C ARG A 89 16.15 -0.58 -7.15
N ARG A 90 15.92 -1.79 -7.66
CA ARG A 90 16.42 -2.23 -8.97
C ARG A 90 15.37 -2.09 -10.07
#